data_AF-A0A9P9TFQ9-F1
#
_entry.id   AF-A0A9P9TFQ9-F1
#
_cell.length_a   1.000
_cell.length_b   1.000
_cell.length_c   1.000
_cell.angle_alpha   90.00
_cell.angle_beta   90.00
_cell.angle_gamma   90.00
#
_symmetry.space_group_name_H-M   'P 1'
#
loop_
_entity.id
_entity.type
_entity.pdbx_description
1 polymer ?
#
loop_
_entity_poly.entity_id
_entity_poly.type
_entity_poly.pdbx_seq_one_letter_code
_entity_poly.pdbx_strand_id
1 'polypeptide(L)'
;MVALFLLIALSILGQIAHGWGYHESCKSIESELKAAMLVVFRRAKDASKAIETLPRNQNIEVLIKLLFGEDQNTIEDARVRLESIQFMDVFNSNRPDPYDVIIYCTTDRITDTKDKKGVRDGYRDPDRKNDVEGFANMDNCRDENHQGDASTRALTINKGKKTENGKPTREVDPDTIQLCPWFLKQIAGPPPTYEVTDDLVKKAAAMKAKSLLKKFVSKLSNEVATPVDSLAGFEHVLLHEMMHSATALYADDKPDKRCYGWKHCGKCKRSDNADSLAYFALAVELAYYRSYTVNKDGTLQKIA
;
A
#
# COMPACT_ATOMS: atom_id res chain seq x y z
N MET A 1 5.88 -18.61 -42.24
CA MET A 1 6.94 -18.36 -41.25
C MET A 1 7.06 -16.87 -40.87
N VAL A 2 7.06 -15.93 -41.83
CA VAL A 2 7.14 -14.47 -41.56
C VAL A 2 5.94 -13.93 -40.74
N ALA A 3 4.71 -14.42 -40.98
CA ALA A 3 3.53 -13.99 -40.25
C ALA A 3 3.51 -14.39 -38.76
N LEU A 4 4.16 -15.52 -38.40
CA LEU A 4 4.24 -15.99 -37.02
C LEU A 4 5.22 -15.15 -36.19
N PHE A 5 6.33 -14.70 -36.81
CA PHE A 5 7.27 -13.77 -36.19
C PHE A 5 6.68 -12.38 -35.98
N LEU A 6 5.82 -11.90 -36.89
CA LEU A 6 5.13 -10.62 -36.75
C LEU A 6 4.10 -10.62 -35.60
N LEU A 7 3.38 -11.73 -35.38
CA LEU A 7 2.44 -11.87 -34.26
C LEU A 7 3.15 -11.94 -32.90
N ILE A 8 4.30 -12.62 -32.83
CA ILE A 8 5.13 -12.66 -31.62
C ILE A 8 5.72 -11.25 -31.36
N ALA A 9 6.24 -10.57 -32.39
CA ALA A 9 6.75 -9.21 -32.26
C ALA A 9 5.67 -8.19 -31.83
N LEU A 10 4.45 -8.29 -32.35
CA LEU A 10 3.31 -7.46 -31.95
C LEU A 10 2.84 -7.74 -30.51
N SER A 11 2.94 -8.98 -30.03
CA SER A 11 2.63 -9.33 -28.64
C SER A 11 3.66 -8.76 -27.65
N ILE A 12 4.91 -8.57 -28.07
CA ILE A 12 5.97 -7.94 -27.27
C ILE A 12 5.86 -6.41 -27.31
N LEU A 13 5.44 -5.82 -28.44
CA LEU A 13 5.26 -4.36 -28.59
C LEU A 13 3.99 -3.81 -27.92
N GLY A 14 3.06 -4.67 -27.50
CA GLY A 14 1.81 -4.29 -26.84
C GLY A 14 1.83 -4.30 -25.32
N GLN A 15 2.98 -4.54 -24.67
CA GLN A 15 3.09 -4.38 -23.23
C GLN A 15 3.04 -2.88 -22.92
N ILE A 16 1.85 -2.40 -22.56
CA ILE A 16 1.69 -1.06 -22.01
C ILE A 16 2.54 -1.03 -20.75
N ALA A 17 3.65 -0.31 -20.83
CA ALA A 17 4.61 -0.27 -19.75
C ALA A 17 3.96 0.50 -18.60
N HIS A 18 3.59 -0.23 -17.54
CA HIS A 18 3.06 0.35 -16.33
C HIS A 18 4.21 0.85 -15.46
N GLY A 19 4.03 1.97 -14.78
CA GLY A 19 5.09 2.43 -13.90
C GLY A 19 4.73 3.61 -13.04
N TRP A 20 5.65 3.86 -12.12
CA TRP A 20 5.53 4.86 -11.09
C TRP A 20 6.67 5.86 -11.19
N GLY A 21 6.42 7.05 -10.68
CA GLY A 21 7.40 8.12 -10.56
C GLY A 21 7.26 8.84 -9.23
N TYR A 22 8.18 9.76 -8.97
CA TYR A 22 8.09 10.69 -7.85
C TYR A 22 8.38 12.10 -8.33
N HIS A 23 7.72 13.07 -7.70
CA HIS A 23 7.92 14.48 -7.94
C HIS A 23 9.25 14.98 -7.35
N GLU A 24 9.77 16.11 -7.83
CA GLU A 24 11.01 16.72 -7.30
C GLU A 24 10.94 17.04 -5.80
N SER A 25 9.74 17.16 -5.24
CA SER A 25 9.53 17.32 -3.79
C SER A 25 10.05 16.14 -2.98
N CYS A 26 10.23 14.96 -3.60
CA CYS A 26 10.80 13.77 -2.98
C CYS A 26 12.33 13.64 -3.13
N LYS A 27 13.02 14.65 -3.70
CA LYS A 27 14.46 14.56 -3.98
C LYS A 27 15.31 14.24 -2.75
N SER A 28 14.91 14.73 -1.58
CA SER A 28 15.62 14.51 -0.31
C SER A 28 15.53 13.07 0.22
N ILE A 29 14.58 12.26 -0.29
CA ILE A 29 14.38 10.86 0.11
C ILE A 29 14.37 9.92 -1.10
N GLU A 30 14.96 10.33 -2.23
CA GLU A 30 14.88 9.60 -3.49
C GLU A 30 15.40 8.16 -3.36
N SER A 31 16.55 7.97 -2.69
CA SER A 31 17.17 6.67 -2.53
C SER A 31 16.33 5.76 -1.64
N GLU A 32 15.85 6.31 -0.54
CA GLU A 32 14.96 5.71 0.45
C GLU A 32 13.65 5.24 -0.19
N LEU A 33 13.01 6.12 -0.97
CA LEU A 33 11.76 5.83 -1.67
C LEU A 33 11.95 4.71 -2.71
N LYS A 34 13.01 4.78 -3.51
CA LYS A 34 13.33 3.72 -4.49
C LYS A 34 13.56 2.37 -3.82
N ALA A 35 14.35 2.34 -2.74
CA ALA A 35 14.63 1.11 -2.01
C ALA A 35 13.35 0.53 -1.37
N ALA A 36 12.48 1.36 -0.80
CA ALA A 36 11.20 0.92 -0.25
C ALA A 36 10.26 0.39 -1.34
N MET A 37 10.18 1.04 -2.50
CA MET A 37 9.35 0.58 -3.62
C MET A 37 9.83 -0.75 -4.21
N LEU A 38 11.14 -1.03 -4.22
CA LEU A 38 11.64 -2.36 -4.59
C LEU A 38 11.10 -3.45 -3.64
N VAL A 39 11.00 -3.16 -2.34
CA VAL A 39 10.39 -4.07 -1.36
C VAL A 39 8.89 -4.21 -1.60
N VAL A 40 8.18 -3.12 -1.91
CA VAL A 40 6.74 -3.12 -2.27
C VAL A 40 6.47 -4.10 -3.41
N PHE A 41 7.19 -3.98 -4.53
CA PHE A 41 6.96 -4.83 -5.71
C PHE A 41 7.31 -6.29 -5.46
N ARG A 42 8.43 -6.54 -4.75
CA ARG A 42 8.79 -7.90 -4.34
C ARG A 42 7.71 -8.52 -3.46
N ARG A 43 7.23 -7.81 -2.44
CA ARG A 43 6.16 -8.27 -1.54
C ARG A 43 4.90 -8.61 -2.33
N ALA A 44 4.48 -7.73 -3.23
CA ALA A 44 3.28 -7.94 -4.03
C ALA A 44 3.40 -9.17 -4.95
N LYS A 45 4.55 -9.30 -5.63
CA LYS A 45 4.88 -10.47 -6.46
C LYS A 45 4.84 -11.78 -5.67
N ASP A 46 5.56 -11.82 -4.55
CA ASP A 46 5.65 -13.02 -3.74
C ASP A 46 4.30 -13.40 -3.14
N ALA A 47 3.50 -12.42 -2.74
CA ALA A 47 2.15 -12.63 -2.23
C ALA A 47 1.19 -13.16 -3.29
N SER A 48 1.18 -12.58 -4.49
CA SER A 48 0.38 -13.08 -5.61
C SER A 48 0.78 -14.51 -5.96
N LYS A 49 2.09 -14.77 -6.09
CA LYS A 49 2.62 -16.11 -6.36
C LYS A 49 2.27 -17.12 -5.26
N ALA A 50 2.24 -16.69 -4.00
CA ALA A 50 1.87 -17.54 -2.87
C ALA A 50 0.40 -17.98 -2.93
N ILE A 51 -0.50 -17.15 -3.48
CA ILE A 51 -1.90 -17.52 -3.75
C ILE A 51 -2.00 -18.46 -4.95
N GLU A 52 -1.22 -18.22 -6.02
CA GLU A 52 -1.25 -19.00 -7.25
C GLU A 52 -0.69 -20.43 -7.09
N THR A 53 0.38 -20.59 -6.30
CA THR A 53 1.16 -21.84 -6.23
C THR A 53 0.36 -22.98 -5.60
N LEU A 54 0.24 -24.12 -6.28
CA LEU A 54 -0.41 -25.34 -5.78
C LEU A 54 0.55 -26.55 -5.80
N PRO A 55 0.57 -27.40 -4.75
CA PRO A 55 -0.12 -27.23 -3.48
C PRO A 55 0.46 -26.10 -2.63
N ARG A 56 -0.39 -25.34 -1.92
CA ARG A 56 0.05 -24.24 -1.06
C ARG A 56 0.74 -24.77 0.21
N ASN A 57 1.74 -24.03 0.68
CA ASN A 57 2.28 -24.20 2.02
C ASN A 57 1.16 -23.98 3.06
N GLN A 58 1.07 -24.85 4.08
CA GLN A 58 0.00 -24.80 5.09
C GLN A 58 -0.08 -23.44 5.81
N ASN A 59 1.06 -22.79 6.09
CA ASN A 59 1.07 -21.48 6.72
C ASN A 59 0.47 -20.41 5.80
N ILE A 60 0.75 -20.48 4.50
CA ILE A 60 0.17 -19.57 3.50
C ILE A 60 -1.35 -19.78 3.39
N GLU A 61 -1.81 -21.04 3.36
CA GLU A 61 -3.24 -21.35 3.33
C GLU A 61 -3.96 -20.79 4.57
N VAL A 62 -3.36 -20.89 5.76
CA VAL A 62 -3.92 -20.29 6.99
C VAL A 62 -3.99 -18.77 6.88
N LEU A 63 -2.96 -18.11 6.32
CA LEU A 63 -2.94 -16.65 6.13
C LEU A 63 -4.01 -16.19 5.14
N ILE A 64 -4.19 -16.90 4.02
CA ILE A 64 -5.23 -16.63 3.03
C ILE A 64 -6.61 -16.71 3.70
N LYS A 65 -6.89 -17.81 4.42
CA LYS A 65 -8.17 -18.00 5.13
C LYS A 65 -8.45 -16.95 6.19
N LEU A 66 -7.39 -16.46 6.83
CA LEU A 66 -7.48 -15.43 7.84
C LEU A 66 -7.85 -14.08 7.23
N LEU A 67 -7.18 -13.66 6.15
CA LEU A 67 -7.31 -12.31 5.58
C LEU A 67 -8.31 -12.18 4.43
N PHE A 68 -8.66 -13.27 3.75
CA PHE A 68 -9.55 -13.27 2.57
C PHE A 68 -10.69 -14.29 2.68
N GLY A 69 -10.71 -15.15 3.70
CA GLY A 69 -11.74 -16.17 3.86
C GLY A 69 -11.52 -17.40 2.96
N GLU A 70 -12.59 -18.16 2.71
CA GLU A 70 -12.52 -19.42 1.94
C GLU A 70 -13.10 -19.30 0.53
N ASP A 71 -13.72 -18.15 0.21
CA ASP A 71 -14.31 -17.88 -1.10
C ASP A 71 -13.21 -17.71 -2.16
N GLN A 72 -13.21 -18.59 -3.17
CA GLN A 72 -12.16 -18.59 -4.20
C GLN A 72 -12.17 -17.33 -5.07
N ASN A 73 -13.33 -16.70 -5.28
CA ASN A 73 -13.39 -15.45 -6.05
C ASN A 73 -12.70 -14.31 -5.31
N THR A 74 -12.91 -14.22 -3.99
CA THR A 74 -12.21 -13.25 -3.12
C THR A 74 -10.71 -13.51 -3.12
N ILE A 75 -10.29 -14.76 -2.99
CA ILE A 75 -8.86 -15.13 -3.01
C ILE A 75 -8.21 -14.77 -4.36
N GLU A 76 -8.90 -15.06 -5.46
CA GLU A 76 -8.42 -14.76 -6.81
C GLU A 76 -8.40 -13.24 -7.08
N ASP A 77 -9.40 -12.48 -6.61
CA ASP A 77 -9.39 -11.02 -6.70
C ASP A 77 -8.20 -10.42 -5.94
N ALA A 78 -7.87 -10.95 -4.75
CA ALA A 78 -6.69 -10.52 -4.01
C ALA A 78 -5.38 -10.80 -4.79
N ARG A 79 -5.29 -11.98 -5.41
CA ARG A 79 -4.15 -12.36 -6.26
C ARG A 79 -3.98 -11.39 -7.43
N VAL A 80 -5.06 -11.09 -8.15
CA VAL A 80 -5.06 -10.18 -9.29
C VAL A 80 -4.62 -8.78 -8.88
N ARG A 81 -5.14 -8.24 -7.77
CA ARG A 81 -4.75 -6.91 -7.27
C ARG A 81 -3.26 -6.82 -6.93
N LEU A 82 -2.74 -7.84 -6.24
CA LEU A 82 -1.31 -7.95 -5.91
C LEU A 82 -0.45 -8.11 -7.17
N GLU A 83 -0.93 -8.88 -8.15
CA GLU A 83 -0.27 -9.05 -9.43
C GLU A 83 -0.20 -7.74 -10.22
N SER A 84 -1.25 -6.93 -10.24
CA SER A 84 -1.30 -5.72 -11.06
C SER A 84 -0.22 -4.69 -10.72
N ILE A 85 0.19 -4.61 -9.46
CA ILE A 85 1.25 -3.66 -9.06
C ILE A 85 2.67 -4.22 -9.23
N GLN A 86 2.83 -5.54 -9.39
CA GLN A 86 4.15 -6.16 -9.49
C GLN A 86 4.91 -5.78 -10.77
N PHE A 87 4.16 -5.38 -11.80
CA PHE A 87 4.68 -5.05 -13.13
C PHE A 87 4.98 -3.56 -13.31
N MET A 88 4.89 -2.76 -12.25
CA MET A 88 5.22 -1.34 -12.33
C MET A 88 6.73 -1.17 -12.32
N ASP A 89 7.30 -0.76 -13.46
CA ASP A 89 8.72 -0.46 -13.57
C ASP A 89 9.03 0.95 -13.03
N VAL A 90 10.28 1.19 -12.66
CA VAL A 90 10.77 2.50 -12.24
C VAL A 90 11.00 3.35 -13.49
N PHE A 91 10.07 4.25 -13.81
CA PHE A 91 10.34 5.24 -14.84
C PHE A 91 11.16 6.38 -14.26
N ASN A 92 12.40 6.48 -14.74
CA ASN A 92 13.23 7.63 -14.49
C ASN A 92 12.62 8.86 -15.18
N SER A 93 12.74 10.03 -14.56
CA SER A 93 12.12 11.34 -14.88
C SER A 93 12.31 11.89 -16.31
N ASN A 94 12.87 11.11 -17.22
CA ASN A 94 13.29 11.52 -18.56
C ASN A 94 12.49 10.84 -19.70
N ARG A 95 11.46 10.03 -19.41
CA ARG A 95 10.54 9.54 -20.44
C ARG A 95 9.26 10.39 -20.51
N PRO A 96 8.73 10.67 -21.71
CA PRO A 96 7.45 11.35 -21.91
C PRO A 96 6.23 10.42 -21.73
N ASP A 97 6.42 9.18 -21.26
CA ASP A 97 5.32 8.23 -21.05
C ASP A 97 4.51 8.64 -19.79
N PRO A 98 3.17 8.54 -19.81
CA PRO A 98 2.36 8.86 -18.65
C PRO A 98 2.62 7.82 -17.55
N TYR A 99 3.11 8.27 -16.40
CA TYR A 99 3.11 7.47 -15.19
C TYR A 99 1.69 7.00 -14.89
N ASP A 100 1.52 5.81 -14.31
CA ASP A 100 0.24 5.43 -13.74
C ASP A 100 0.09 6.01 -12.32
N VAL A 101 1.22 6.19 -11.61
CA VAL A 101 1.26 6.71 -10.24
C VAL A 101 2.41 7.72 -10.07
N ILE A 102 2.13 8.88 -9.46
CA ILE A 102 3.16 9.87 -9.06
C ILE A 102 3.13 10.08 -7.54
N ILE A 103 4.28 9.95 -6.90
CA ILE A 103 4.45 10.15 -5.45
C ILE A 103 4.95 11.58 -5.16
N TYR A 104 4.32 12.26 -4.20
CA TYR A 104 4.67 13.60 -3.74
C TYR A 104 5.04 13.59 -2.26
N CYS A 105 6.05 14.39 -1.90
CA CYS A 105 6.59 14.44 -0.53
C CYS A 105 6.36 15.79 0.18
N THR A 106 5.75 16.76 -0.51
CA THR A 106 5.22 17.98 0.09
C THR A 106 3.77 18.17 -0.31
N THR A 107 3.04 18.98 0.45
CA THR A 107 1.61 19.26 0.22
C THR A 107 1.38 20.57 -0.55
N ASP A 108 2.45 21.17 -1.07
CA ASP A 108 2.45 22.53 -1.63
C ASP A 108 1.57 22.67 -2.87
N ARG A 109 1.47 21.61 -3.68
CA ARG A 109 0.61 21.60 -4.88
C ARG A 109 -0.87 21.57 -4.53
N ILE A 110 -1.24 21.02 -3.37
CA ILE A 110 -2.65 20.84 -3.01
C ILE A 110 -3.24 22.23 -2.74
N THR A 111 -4.40 22.52 -3.32
CA THR A 111 -5.04 23.82 -3.17
C THR A 111 -6.33 23.70 -2.37
N ASP A 112 -6.58 24.66 -1.49
CA ASP A 112 -7.84 24.75 -0.75
C ASP A 112 -8.99 25.06 -1.71
N THR A 113 -10.08 24.32 -1.62
CA THR A 113 -11.36 24.72 -2.24
C THR A 113 -12.16 25.54 -1.25
N LYS A 114 -13.02 26.42 -1.77
CA LYS A 114 -13.87 27.29 -0.95
C LYS A 114 -15.31 27.23 -1.42
N ASP A 115 -16.23 27.23 -0.46
CA ASP A 115 -17.65 27.33 -0.72
C ASP A 115 -18.05 28.73 -1.24
N LYS A 116 -19.34 28.92 -1.54
CA LYS A 116 -19.88 30.21 -2.00
C LYS A 116 -19.71 31.36 -0.98
N LYS A 117 -19.40 31.05 0.28
CA LYS A 117 -19.18 32.02 1.36
C LYS A 117 -17.69 32.28 1.59
N GLY A 118 -16.81 31.65 0.82
CA GLY A 118 -15.35 31.77 0.96
C GLY A 118 -14.75 30.93 2.09
N VAL A 119 -15.54 30.03 2.69
CA VAL A 119 -15.09 29.09 3.74
C VAL A 119 -14.45 27.89 3.07
N ARG A 120 -13.30 27.43 3.59
CA ARG A 120 -12.64 26.23 3.08
C ARG A 120 -13.58 25.02 3.24
N ASP A 121 -13.89 24.35 2.13
CA ASP A 121 -14.81 23.20 2.09
C ASP A 121 -14.14 21.91 1.60
N GLY A 122 -12.87 21.97 1.23
CA GLY A 122 -12.16 20.83 0.66
C GLY A 122 -10.76 21.15 0.20
N TYR A 123 -10.21 20.21 -0.55
CA TYR A 123 -8.90 20.28 -1.16
C TYR A 123 -8.97 19.76 -2.58
N ARG A 124 -8.09 20.28 -3.44
CA ARG A 124 -7.96 19.86 -4.82
C ARG A 124 -6.51 19.52 -5.14
N ASP A 125 -6.32 18.42 -5.86
CA ASP A 125 -5.04 18.10 -6.50
C ASP A 125 -5.07 18.63 -7.94
N PRO A 126 -4.28 19.68 -8.27
CA PRO A 126 -4.27 20.28 -9.60
C PRO A 126 -3.73 19.32 -10.66
N ASP A 127 -2.76 18.48 -10.33
CA ASP A 127 -2.16 17.53 -11.26
C ASP A 127 -3.16 16.45 -11.63
N ARG A 128 -4.07 16.14 -10.70
CA ARG A 128 -5.16 15.20 -10.95
C ARG A 128 -6.47 15.84 -11.43
N LYS A 129 -6.55 17.17 -11.35
CA LYS A 129 -7.76 17.97 -11.61
C LYS A 129 -8.98 17.47 -10.81
N ASN A 130 -8.75 16.84 -9.65
CA ASN A 130 -9.79 16.20 -8.83
C ASN A 130 -9.76 16.73 -7.40
N ASP A 131 -10.89 16.60 -6.71
CA ASP A 131 -10.96 16.87 -5.28
C ASP A 131 -10.29 15.74 -4.50
N VAL A 132 -9.65 16.09 -3.38
CA VAL A 132 -9.06 15.12 -2.46
C VAL A 132 -10.16 14.57 -1.58
N GLU A 133 -10.42 13.27 -1.69
CA GLU A 133 -11.41 12.61 -0.83
C GLU A 133 -10.94 12.57 0.63
N GLY A 134 -11.85 12.87 1.56
CA GLY A 134 -11.55 12.86 2.99
C GLY A 134 -10.78 14.11 3.45
N PHE A 135 -11.45 15.28 3.43
CA PHE A 135 -10.93 16.56 3.91
C PHE A 135 -10.12 16.47 5.22
N ALA A 136 -10.63 15.75 6.22
CA ALA A 136 -9.95 15.56 7.50
C ALA A 136 -8.61 14.81 7.39
N ASN A 137 -8.47 13.90 6.43
CA ASN A 137 -7.21 13.18 6.22
C ASN A 137 -6.13 14.10 5.65
N MET A 138 -6.49 15.03 4.76
CA MET A 138 -5.54 16.00 4.22
C MET A 138 -5.20 17.09 5.25
N ASP A 139 -6.14 17.51 6.09
CA ASP A 139 -5.84 18.35 7.27
C ASP A 139 -4.78 17.68 8.15
N ASN A 140 -4.99 16.39 8.50
CA ASN A 140 -4.02 15.61 9.28
C ASN A 140 -2.67 15.45 8.55
N CYS A 141 -2.69 15.33 7.23
CA CYS A 141 -1.47 15.20 6.45
C CYS A 141 -0.62 16.47 6.48
N ARG A 142 -1.28 17.64 6.45
CA ARG A 142 -0.66 18.97 6.43
C ARG A 142 -0.22 19.48 7.79
N ASP A 143 -0.76 18.95 8.88
CA ASP A 143 -0.44 19.44 10.21
C ASP A 143 1.04 19.14 10.57
N GLU A 144 1.86 20.18 10.60
CA GLU A 144 3.27 20.07 10.98
C GLU A 144 3.47 19.83 12.48
N ASN A 145 2.45 20.10 13.30
CA ASN A 145 2.47 19.89 14.75
C ASN A 145 1.94 18.50 15.14
N HIS A 146 1.71 17.62 14.16
CA HIS A 146 1.21 16.28 14.44
C HIS A 146 2.18 15.53 15.34
N GLN A 147 1.70 15.13 16.52
CA GLN A 147 2.52 14.40 17.49
C GLN A 147 2.40 12.86 17.33
N GLY A 148 1.90 12.35 16.19
CA GLY A 148 1.87 10.92 15.86
C GLY A 148 0.67 10.11 16.39
N ASP A 149 -0.48 10.74 16.66
CA ASP A 149 -1.78 10.09 16.91
C ASP A 149 -2.42 9.64 15.61
N ALA A 150 -3.08 8.47 15.59
CA ALA A 150 -3.78 7.77 14.50
C ALA A 150 -4.03 8.59 13.22
N SER A 151 -2.95 8.94 12.53
CA SER A 151 -2.94 9.98 11.53
C SER A 151 -2.59 9.43 10.19
N THR A 152 -3.13 10.11 9.20
CA THR A 152 -2.90 9.88 7.79
C THR A 152 -1.41 10.00 7.48
N ARG A 153 -0.74 8.85 7.29
CA ARG A 153 0.71 8.78 6.96
C ARG A 153 0.94 9.11 5.48
N ALA A 154 -0.01 8.72 4.65
CA ALA A 154 -0.07 9.01 3.24
C ALA A 154 -1.54 8.99 2.79
N LEU A 155 -1.81 9.48 1.58
CA LEU A 155 -3.09 9.34 0.90
C LEU A 155 -2.89 9.07 -0.58
N THR A 156 -3.76 8.27 -1.15
CA THR A 156 -3.91 8.14 -2.59
C THR A 156 -5.08 8.99 -3.06
N ILE A 157 -4.83 9.85 -4.05
CA ILE A 157 -5.83 10.69 -4.69
C ILE A 157 -6.06 10.12 -6.09
N ASN A 158 -7.18 9.44 -6.23
CA ASN A 158 -7.65 8.88 -7.49
C ASN A 158 -9.06 9.42 -7.80
N LYS A 159 -9.59 9.15 -8.99
CA LYS A 159 -10.95 9.59 -9.39
C LYS A 159 -12.03 8.54 -9.17
N GLY A 160 -11.67 7.34 -8.71
CA GLY A 160 -12.61 6.28 -8.33
C GLY A 160 -13.62 5.83 -9.40
N LYS A 161 -13.49 6.26 -10.67
CA LYS A 161 -14.53 6.01 -11.67
C LYS A 161 -14.53 4.55 -12.12
N LYS A 162 -15.52 3.82 -11.62
CA LYS A 162 -16.03 2.59 -12.22
C LYS A 162 -16.99 2.99 -13.36
N THR A 163 -16.86 2.35 -14.52
CA THR A 163 -17.89 2.38 -15.57
C THR A 163 -19.24 1.94 -14.99
N GLU A 164 -20.35 2.19 -15.70
CA GLU A 164 -21.68 1.62 -15.37
C GLU A 164 -21.65 0.09 -15.15
N ASN A 165 -20.63 -0.59 -15.70
CA ASN A 165 -20.39 -2.04 -15.57
C ASN A 165 -19.36 -2.41 -14.48
N GLY A 166 -19.00 -1.50 -13.58
CA GLY A 166 -18.07 -1.76 -12.47
C GLY A 166 -16.58 -1.82 -12.85
N LYS A 167 -16.24 -1.74 -14.14
CA LYS A 167 -14.84 -1.80 -14.60
C LYS A 167 -14.14 -0.46 -14.41
N PRO A 168 -12.90 -0.42 -13.91
CA PRO A 168 -12.12 0.81 -13.80
C PRO A 168 -11.89 1.40 -15.19
N THR A 169 -12.25 2.68 -15.39
CA THR A 169 -11.79 3.40 -16.59
C THR A 169 -10.35 3.84 -16.34
N ARG A 170 -9.42 3.40 -17.19
CA ARG A 170 -8.07 3.96 -17.19
C ARG A 170 -8.17 5.41 -17.61
N GLU A 171 -7.82 6.32 -16.71
CA GLU A 171 -7.76 7.73 -17.02
C GLU A 171 -6.42 8.10 -17.63
N VAL A 172 -6.39 9.24 -18.34
CA VAL A 172 -5.17 9.75 -18.95
C VAL A 172 -4.22 10.34 -17.90
N ASP A 173 -4.75 10.87 -16.79
CA ASP A 173 -3.91 11.42 -15.73
C ASP A 173 -3.51 10.34 -14.70
N PRO A 174 -2.26 10.36 -14.20
CA PRO A 174 -1.77 9.46 -13.15
C PRO A 174 -2.58 9.59 -11.86
N ASP A 175 -2.70 8.51 -11.10
CA ASP A 175 -3.07 8.64 -9.70
C ASP A 175 -1.92 9.26 -8.90
N THR A 176 -2.23 10.00 -7.85
CA THR A 176 -1.20 10.62 -7.02
C THR A 176 -1.18 10.01 -5.63
N ILE A 177 0.02 9.82 -5.08
CA ILE A 177 0.20 9.43 -3.67
C ILE A 177 0.86 10.62 -2.97
N GLN A 178 0.17 11.16 -1.96
CA GLN A 178 0.70 12.18 -1.07
C GLN A 178 1.31 11.52 0.16
N LEU A 179 2.63 11.59 0.33
CA LEU A 179 3.29 11.29 1.60
C LEU A 179 3.19 12.49 2.54
N CYS A 180 2.81 12.27 3.79
CA CYS A 180 2.62 13.37 4.72
C CYS A 180 3.96 13.87 5.29
N PRO A 181 4.24 15.18 5.26
CA PRO A 181 5.54 15.72 5.69
C PRO A 181 5.94 15.32 7.10
N TRP A 182 5.00 15.25 8.05
CA TRP A 182 5.28 14.82 9.41
C TRP A 182 5.72 13.35 9.47
N PHE A 183 5.17 12.48 8.61
CA PHE A 183 5.53 11.07 8.55
C PHE A 183 6.93 10.89 7.94
N LEU A 184 7.24 11.69 6.91
CA LEU A 184 8.59 11.74 6.34
C LEU A 184 9.65 12.13 7.37
N LYS A 185 9.35 13.10 8.25
CA LYS A 185 10.24 13.47 9.38
C LYS A 185 10.46 12.30 10.36
N GLN A 186 9.48 11.41 10.55
CA GLN A 186 9.62 10.25 11.44
C GLN A 186 10.50 9.15 10.84
N ILE A 187 10.47 8.99 9.51
CA ILE A 187 11.30 8.01 8.80
C ILE A 187 12.66 8.57 8.36
N ALA A 188 12.86 9.89 8.48
CA ALA A 188 14.14 10.56 8.26
C ALA A 188 15.14 10.19 9.36
N GLY A 189 15.91 9.13 9.13
CA GLY A 189 16.98 8.61 9.98
C GLY A 189 18.01 7.84 9.13
N PRO A 190 19.11 7.30 9.71
CA PRO A 190 20.04 6.47 8.96
C PRO A 190 19.28 5.35 8.25
N PRO A 191 19.63 5.01 6.99
CA PRO A 191 18.74 4.29 6.08
C PRO A 191 18.26 3.03 6.77
N PRO A 192 16.97 2.96 7.17
CA PRO A 192 16.45 1.72 7.68
C PRO A 192 16.55 0.72 6.53
N THR A 193 17.00 -0.49 6.83
CA THR A 193 16.71 -1.59 5.92
C THR A 193 15.19 -1.64 5.80
N TYR A 194 14.64 -1.32 4.62
CA TYR A 194 13.20 -1.47 4.33
C TYR A 194 12.78 -2.95 4.32
N GLU A 195 13.77 -3.85 4.37
CA GLU A 195 13.55 -5.25 4.66
C GLU A 195 13.32 -5.47 6.15
N VAL A 196 12.37 -6.33 6.44
CA VAL A 196 12.19 -6.83 7.80
C VAL A 196 13.38 -7.73 8.11
N THR A 197 14.24 -7.36 9.05
CA THR A 197 15.41 -8.16 9.44
C THR A 197 15.06 -9.22 10.47
N ASP A 198 15.82 -10.31 10.54
CA ASP A 198 15.63 -11.37 11.55
C ASP A 198 15.61 -10.82 12.98
N ASP A 199 16.43 -9.81 13.27
CA ASP A 199 16.49 -9.18 14.58
C ASP A 199 15.23 -8.37 14.89
N LEU A 200 14.66 -7.67 13.89
CA LEU A 200 13.37 -7.02 14.04
C LEU A 200 12.25 -8.05 14.27
N VAL A 201 12.25 -9.15 13.52
CA VAL A 201 11.27 -10.25 13.69
C VAL A 201 11.38 -10.87 15.08
N LYS A 202 12.59 -11.19 15.54
CA LYS A 202 12.81 -11.73 16.90
C LYS A 202 12.35 -10.75 17.97
N LYS A 203 12.67 -9.46 17.82
CA LYS A 203 12.21 -8.42 18.74
C LYS A 203 10.68 -8.37 18.76
N ALA A 204 10.03 -8.30 17.60
CA ALA A 204 8.57 -8.30 17.49
C ALA A 204 7.96 -9.56 18.10
N ALA A 205 8.49 -10.76 17.81
CA ALA A 205 8.02 -12.02 18.38
C ALA A 205 8.16 -12.08 19.91
N ALA A 206 9.20 -11.46 20.47
CA ALA A 206 9.42 -11.37 21.91
C ALA A 206 8.58 -10.27 22.59
N MET A 207 7.97 -9.35 21.82
CA MET A 207 7.14 -8.29 22.39
C MET A 207 5.85 -8.87 22.96
N LYS A 208 5.66 -8.68 24.27
CA LYS A 208 4.32 -8.85 24.87
C LYS A 208 3.42 -7.76 24.32
N ALA A 209 2.20 -8.10 23.89
CA ALA A 209 1.22 -7.13 23.35
C ALA A 209 1.03 -5.89 24.26
N LYS A 210 1.13 -6.05 25.59
CA LYS A 210 1.09 -4.95 26.58
C LYS A 210 2.26 -3.95 26.50
N SER A 211 3.42 -4.35 25.98
CA SER A 211 4.60 -3.47 25.87
C SER A 211 4.57 -2.57 24.62
N LEU A 212 3.95 -3.05 23.54
CA LEU A 212 3.67 -2.28 22.32
C LEU A 212 2.67 -1.15 22.59
N LEU A 213 1.67 -1.40 23.45
CA LEU A 213 0.70 -0.39 23.89
C LEU A 213 1.36 0.89 24.45
N LYS A 214 2.55 0.78 25.05
CA LYS A 214 3.21 1.93 25.68
C LYS A 214 4.07 2.78 24.73
N LYS A 215 4.51 2.20 23.61
CA LYS A 215 5.44 2.85 22.66
C LYS A 215 4.80 3.19 21.30
N PHE A 216 3.78 2.42 20.90
CA PHE A 216 2.99 2.65 19.69
C PHE A 216 1.56 3.15 19.98
N VAL A 217 1.03 3.00 21.21
CA VAL A 217 -0.40 3.18 21.52
C VAL A 217 -0.69 4.17 22.65
N SER A 218 0.12 5.22 22.81
CA SER A 218 -0.48 6.43 23.41
C SER A 218 -1.52 7.07 22.47
N LYS A 219 -1.66 6.55 21.24
CA LYS A 219 -2.02 7.38 20.09
C LYS A 219 -2.77 6.69 18.94
N LEU A 220 -2.86 5.35 18.88
CA LEU A 220 -3.87 4.67 18.06
C LEU A 220 -5.17 4.59 18.85
N SER A 221 -6.26 5.18 18.33
CA SER A 221 -7.56 5.26 19.01
C SER A 221 -8.02 3.88 19.50
N ASN A 222 -7.97 3.63 20.81
CA ASN A 222 -8.57 2.48 21.52
C ASN A 222 -8.24 1.04 21.04
N GLU A 223 -7.27 0.82 20.15
CA GLU A 223 -7.06 -0.48 19.52
C GLU A 223 -5.74 -1.16 19.90
N VAL A 224 -5.76 -2.48 20.02
CA VAL A 224 -4.62 -3.28 20.50
C VAL A 224 -3.67 -3.54 19.34
N ALA A 225 -2.69 -2.63 19.15
CA ALA A 225 -1.53 -2.88 18.31
C ALA A 225 -0.91 -4.24 18.65
N THR A 226 -0.56 -4.99 17.61
CA THR A 226 -0.05 -6.35 17.68
C THR A 226 1.43 -6.40 17.24
N PRO A 227 2.16 -7.46 17.58
CA PRO A 227 3.54 -7.63 17.14
C PRO A 227 3.78 -7.44 15.65
N VAL A 228 2.92 -7.97 14.78
CA VAL A 228 3.08 -7.81 13.32
C VAL A 228 2.91 -6.34 12.87
N ASP A 229 2.04 -5.56 13.52
CA ASP A 229 1.84 -4.14 13.18
C ASP A 229 3.13 -3.31 13.43
N SER A 230 4.03 -3.79 14.30
CA SER A 230 5.34 -3.14 14.53
C SER A 230 6.35 -3.37 13.40
N LEU A 231 6.06 -4.31 12.50
CA LEU A 231 6.85 -4.60 11.31
C LEU A 231 6.29 -3.92 10.05
N ALA A 232 5.12 -3.28 10.15
CA ALA A 232 4.50 -2.51 9.06
C ALA A 232 5.18 -1.14 8.91
N GLY A 233 6.30 -1.12 8.17
CA GLY A 233 7.15 0.05 7.95
C GLY A 233 6.69 1.00 6.84
N PHE A 234 7.63 1.76 6.30
CA PHE A 234 7.37 2.73 5.22
C PHE A 234 6.90 2.01 3.95
N GLU A 235 7.52 0.89 3.62
CA GLU A 235 7.18 0.05 2.48
C GLU A 235 5.79 -0.60 2.62
N HIS A 236 5.30 -0.84 3.84
CA HIS A 236 3.91 -1.27 4.06
C HIS A 236 2.93 -0.14 3.71
N VAL A 237 3.22 1.09 4.16
CA VAL A 237 2.41 2.27 3.82
C VAL A 237 2.39 2.50 2.31
N LEU A 238 3.54 2.41 1.64
CA LEU A 238 3.60 2.54 0.19
C LEU A 238 2.79 1.45 -0.51
N LEU A 239 2.90 0.19 -0.07
CA LEU A 239 2.10 -0.90 -0.64
C LEU A 239 0.59 -0.67 -0.45
N HIS A 240 0.18 -0.25 0.75
CA HIS A 240 -1.21 0.14 1.05
C HIS A 240 -1.71 1.21 0.07
N GLU A 241 -0.98 2.32 -0.07
CA GLU A 241 -1.39 3.40 -0.97
C GLU A 241 -1.42 2.96 -2.44
N MET A 242 -0.43 2.17 -2.88
CA MET A 242 -0.43 1.61 -4.24
C MET A 242 -1.67 0.76 -4.52
N MET A 243 -2.27 0.10 -3.50
CA MET A 243 -3.50 -0.66 -3.67
C MET A 243 -4.73 0.21 -3.94
N HIS A 244 -4.71 1.48 -3.56
CA HIS A 244 -5.77 2.42 -3.91
C HIS A 244 -5.70 2.91 -5.36
N SER A 245 -4.61 2.66 -6.08
CA SER A 245 -4.47 3.09 -7.47
C SER A 245 -5.42 2.33 -8.42
N ALA A 246 -5.68 2.93 -9.58
CA ALA A 246 -6.39 2.31 -10.69
C ALA A 246 -5.72 1.02 -11.15
N THR A 247 -4.38 0.99 -11.13
CA THR A 247 -3.59 -0.20 -11.45
C THR A 247 -3.96 -1.37 -10.55
N ALA A 248 -4.14 -1.13 -9.25
CA ALA A 248 -4.57 -2.12 -8.26
C ALA A 248 -6.10 -2.27 -8.13
N LEU A 249 -6.86 -1.79 -9.12
CA LEU A 249 -8.32 -1.89 -9.17
C LEU A 249 -9.04 -1.16 -8.01
N TYR A 250 -8.46 -0.05 -7.51
CA TYR A 250 -9.07 0.80 -6.48
C TYR A 250 -9.49 0.00 -5.23
N ALA A 251 -8.53 -0.64 -4.54
CA ALA A 251 -8.83 -1.15 -3.20
C ALA A 251 -9.29 0.01 -2.30
N ASP A 252 -10.08 -0.28 -1.27
CA ASP A 252 -10.73 0.71 -0.42
C ASP A 252 -10.44 0.44 1.07
N ASP A 253 -10.45 1.50 1.85
CA ASP A 253 -10.32 1.47 3.30
C ASP A 253 -11.68 1.47 4.01
N LYS A 254 -12.78 1.71 3.27
CA LYS A 254 -14.10 2.00 3.83
C LYS A 254 -15.24 1.06 3.39
N PRO A 255 -15.25 -0.20 3.83
CA PRO A 255 -16.49 -0.96 3.87
C PRO A 255 -17.08 -0.96 5.28
N ASP A 256 -17.89 0.05 5.60
CA ASP A 256 -18.82 0.16 6.74
C ASP A 256 -18.23 -0.01 8.18
N LYS A 257 -16.97 -0.44 8.30
CA LYS A 257 -16.17 -0.68 9.50
C LYS A 257 -14.70 -0.51 9.11
N ARG A 258 -13.95 0.32 9.84
CA ARG A 258 -12.51 0.55 9.57
C ARG A 258 -11.75 -0.77 9.60
N CYS A 259 -11.15 -1.16 8.47
CA CYS A 259 -10.40 -2.40 8.28
C CYS A 259 -8.88 -2.16 8.35
N TYR A 260 -8.41 -1.41 9.34
CA TYR A 260 -6.99 -1.10 9.50
C TYR A 260 -6.34 -1.90 10.63
N GLY A 261 -5.10 -2.33 10.40
CA GLY A 261 -4.33 -3.15 11.31
C GLY A 261 -4.71 -4.63 11.22
N TRP A 262 -3.74 -5.49 11.54
CA TRP A 262 -3.83 -6.93 11.32
C TRP A 262 -5.15 -7.57 11.80
N LYS A 263 -5.56 -7.24 13.03
CA LYS A 263 -6.76 -7.79 13.66
C LYS A 263 -8.06 -7.40 12.93
N HIS A 264 -8.11 -6.23 12.33
CA HIS A 264 -9.29 -5.77 11.60
C HIS A 264 -9.30 -6.35 10.20
N CYS A 265 -8.15 -6.39 9.52
CA CYS A 265 -8.00 -7.09 8.25
C CYS A 265 -8.52 -8.53 8.34
N GLY A 266 -8.10 -9.28 9.37
CA GLY A 266 -8.58 -10.66 9.61
C GLY A 266 -10.06 -10.80 10.00
N LYS A 267 -10.71 -9.73 10.45
CA LYS A 267 -12.18 -9.70 10.69
C LYS A 267 -12.94 -9.35 9.43
N CYS A 268 -12.41 -8.43 8.62
CA CYS A 268 -13.06 -7.95 7.42
C CYS A 268 -13.07 -9.01 6.32
N LYS A 269 -11.95 -9.72 6.15
CA LYS A 269 -11.81 -10.81 5.16
C LYS A 269 -12.11 -10.36 3.73
N ARG A 270 -11.46 -9.30 3.28
CA ARG A 270 -11.76 -8.64 2.00
C ARG A 270 -10.54 -8.55 1.12
N SER A 271 -10.71 -8.90 -0.15
CA SER A 271 -9.70 -8.76 -1.19
C SER A 271 -9.56 -7.33 -1.70
N ASP A 272 -10.60 -6.51 -1.55
CA ASP A 272 -10.61 -5.11 -1.96
C ASP A 272 -10.22 -4.16 -0.82
N ASN A 273 -9.58 -4.64 0.25
CA ASN A 273 -9.05 -3.80 1.30
C ASN A 273 -7.52 -3.63 1.21
N ALA A 274 -7.06 -2.39 1.04
CA ALA A 274 -5.65 -2.06 0.82
C ALA A 274 -4.74 -2.59 1.94
N ASP A 275 -5.13 -2.39 3.20
CA ASP A 275 -4.33 -2.83 4.35
C ASP A 275 -4.29 -4.36 4.47
N SER A 276 -5.38 -5.05 4.16
CA SER A 276 -5.42 -6.53 4.14
C SER A 276 -4.44 -7.10 3.11
N LEU A 277 -4.36 -6.50 1.93
CA LEU A 277 -3.41 -6.90 0.88
C LEU A 277 -1.96 -6.63 1.32
N ALA A 278 -1.70 -5.46 1.91
CA ALA A 278 -0.38 -5.10 2.40
C ALA A 278 0.10 -6.03 3.54
N TYR A 279 -0.78 -6.32 4.51
CA TYR A 279 -0.49 -7.25 5.61
C TYR A 279 -0.31 -8.69 5.14
N PHE A 280 -1.08 -9.14 4.14
CA PHE A 280 -0.87 -10.46 3.56
C PHE A 280 0.52 -10.56 2.94
N ALA A 281 0.94 -9.53 2.19
CA ALA A 281 2.25 -9.51 1.56
C ALA A 281 3.41 -9.48 2.57
N LEU A 282 3.26 -8.71 3.66
CA LEU A 282 4.18 -8.76 4.80
C LEU A 282 4.24 -10.17 5.43
N ALA A 283 3.09 -10.81 5.67
CA ALA A 283 3.04 -12.13 6.29
C ALA A 283 3.67 -13.22 5.39
N VAL A 284 3.52 -13.10 4.07
CA VAL A 284 4.19 -13.97 3.09
C VAL A 284 5.72 -13.79 3.16
N GLU A 285 6.22 -12.55 3.23
CA GLU A 285 7.66 -12.28 3.42
C GLU A 285 8.20 -12.95 4.69
N LEU A 286 7.47 -12.83 5.81
CA LEU A 286 7.86 -13.46 7.07
C LEU A 286 7.91 -14.99 6.94
N ALA A 287 6.94 -15.59 6.25
CA ALA A 287 6.87 -17.04 6.09
C ALA A 287 8.01 -17.56 5.21
N TYR A 288 8.28 -16.91 4.08
CA TYR A 288 9.27 -17.38 3.11
C TYR A 288 10.70 -17.06 3.50
N TYR A 289 10.96 -15.88 4.04
CA TYR A 289 12.33 -15.38 4.20
C TYR A 289 12.80 -15.29 5.64
N ARG A 290 11.89 -15.40 6.61
CA ARG A 290 12.20 -15.27 8.04
C ARG A 290 11.84 -16.50 8.86
N SER A 291 11.14 -17.47 8.26
CA SER A 291 10.64 -18.65 8.96
C SER A 291 9.71 -18.31 10.13
N TYR A 292 8.84 -17.31 9.95
CA TYR A 292 7.77 -16.96 10.90
C TYR A 292 6.42 -16.90 10.20
N THR A 293 5.37 -17.34 10.88
CA THR A 293 3.98 -17.10 10.50
C THR A 293 3.33 -16.11 11.46
N VAL A 294 2.20 -15.53 11.04
CA VAL A 294 1.44 -14.56 11.83
C VAL A 294 0.13 -15.20 12.27
N ASN A 295 -0.09 -15.23 13.57
CA ASN A 295 -1.32 -15.77 14.16
C ASN A 295 -2.50 -14.80 14.04
N LYS A 296 -3.71 -15.30 14.24
CA LYS A 296 -4.94 -14.49 14.23
C LYS A 296 -4.91 -13.27 15.17
N ASP A 297 -4.18 -13.36 16.28
CA ASP A 297 -4.05 -12.27 17.24
C ASP A 297 -2.89 -11.30 16.94
N GLY A 298 -2.19 -11.50 15.83
CA GLY A 298 -1.05 -10.71 15.36
C GLY A 298 0.29 -11.06 16.03
N THR A 299 0.33 -12.13 16.84
CA THR A 299 1.60 -12.67 17.35
C THR A 299 2.37 -13.41 16.26
N LEU A 300 3.70 -13.43 16.40
CA LEU A 300 4.59 -14.12 15.46
C LEU A 300 4.98 -15.48 16.03
N GLN A 301 4.85 -16.52 15.22
CA GLN A 301 5.24 -17.89 15.56
C GLN A 301 6.32 -18.38 14.61
N LYS A 302 7.41 -18.93 15.15
CA LYS A 302 8.46 -19.54 14.34
C LYS A 302 7.93 -20.81 13.67
N ILE A 303 8.17 -20.94 12.37
CA ILE A 303 7.87 -22.14 11.59
C ILE A 303 8.98 -23.16 11.88
N ALA A 304 8.58 -24.38 12.23
CA ALA A 304 9.50 -25.48 12.53
C ALA A 304 10.09 -26.09 11.25
#